data_AF-A0A7T5R095-F1
#
_entry.id   AF-A0A7T5R095-F1
#
_cell.length_a   1.000
_cell.length_b   1.000
_cell.length_c   1.000
_cell.angle_alpha   90.00
_cell.angle_beta   90.00
_cell.angle_gamma   90.00
#
_symmetry.space_group_name_H-M   'P 1'
#
loop_
_entity.id
_entity.type
_entity.pdbx_description
1 polymer ?
#
loop_
_entity_poly.entity_id
_entity_poly.type
_entity_poly.pdbx_seq_one_letter_code
_entity_poly.pdbx_strand_id
1 'polypeptide(L)'
;MRADVKLLVADLIPLSGSSNAEYFELRAREWCEFLILWYVRKAGRITMPAFYELINMVLNADSCTTILDEMKALPDADIRRAAHEMESKRDSAEREYSAIIGEILKSISFLSDPAAYETLSGEDFSMEALCKEDCNVYLIIPAEYLAQLAPMIRAIVGAAILYKFRHPQAERVLLVIDEAATLGNFESLLRAYTYGRGMGIRAWSIWQNVAQISRNYGRDAMSAFIGSSQVRQFFGVRDFETAHMLSSMLGTQTLEYDNELAQHAAALQKAEVINDLLSGGDLFDAVFKFRYYEQAASNRTKQPRLLMTPDEILNMPEDRQILYISGLDLKPIYANKYPYFSRPEMAGNYLPNPYHKPTDQVPIATRKGARWVPVVTESVPAKYAALPQYQSGNWSYVKGYRPA
;
A
#
# COMPACT_ATOMS: atom_id res chain seq x y z
N MET A 1 -12.91 16.79 17.18
CA MET A 1 -13.23 15.66 18.09
C MET A 1 -14.17 14.64 17.46
N ARG A 2 -15.46 14.91 17.23
CA ARG A 2 -16.38 13.87 16.68
C ARG A 2 -15.98 13.32 15.31
N ALA A 3 -15.65 14.19 14.37
CA ALA A 3 -15.16 13.75 13.05
C ALA A 3 -13.88 12.91 13.15
N ASP A 4 -12.99 13.25 14.10
CA ASP A 4 -11.73 12.54 14.33
C ASP A 4 -11.96 11.13 14.89
N VAL A 5 -12.85 11.01 15.89
CA VAL A 5 -13.28 9.72 16.46
C VAL A 5 -13.87 8.83 15.36
N LYS A 6 -14.76 9.39 14.52
CA LYS A 6 -15.36 8.64 13.42
C LYS A 6 -14.34 8.09 12.43
N LEU A 7 -13.31 8.88 12.10
CA LEU A 7 -12.22 8.44 11.22
C LEU A 7 -11.40 7.31 11.86
N LEU A 8 -11.03 7.45 13.13
CA LEU A 8 -10.24 6.44 13.84
C LEU A 8 -11.02 5.12 14.04
N VAL A 9 -12.31 5.21 14.34
CA VAL A 9 -13.18 4.03 14.47
C VAL A 9 -13.37 3.32 13.12
N ALA A 10 -13.47 4.08 12.02
CA ALA A 10 -13.52 3.50 10.68
C ALA A 10 -12.23 2.75 10.32
N ASP A 11 -11.08 3.25 10.77
CA ASP A 11 -9.79 2.58 10.57
C ASP A 11 -9.65 1.33 11.46
N LEU A 12 -10.22 1.34 12.67
CA LEU A 12 -10.23 0.19 13.59
C LEU A 12 -11.12 -0.95 13.06
N ILE A 13 -12.36 -0.61 12.65
CA ILE A 13 -13.38 -1.54 12.16
C ILE A 13 -13.51 -1.39 10.64
N PRO A 14 -12.77 -2.14 9.81
CA PRO A 14 -12.84 -2.01 8.35
C PRO A 14 -14.15 -2.58 7.81
N LEU A 15 -14.66 -2.01 6.70
CA LEU A 15 -15.79 -2.61 6.00
C LEU A 15 -15.32 -3.80 5.16
N SER A 16 -15.97 -4.96 5.29
CA SER A 16 -15.62 -6.15 4.50
C SER A 16 -16.06 -6.07 3.04
N GLY A 17 -16.99 -5.16 2.71
CA GLY A 17 -17.63 -5.08 1.39
C GLY A 17 -18.68 -6.17 1.16
N SER A 18 -19.00 -6.98 2.17
CA SER A 18 -20.10 -7.93 2.12
C SER A 18 -21.41 -7.25 2.49
N SER A 19 -22.41 -7.29 1.59
CA SER A 19 -23.72 -6.69 1.84
C SER A 19 -24.41 -7.22 3.10
N ASN A 20 -24.12 -8.47 3.49
CA ASN A 20 -24.69 -9.08 4.69
C ASN A 20 -24.01 -8.62 5.98
N ALA A 21 -22.73 -8.22 5.93
CA ALA A 21 -21.96 -7.80 7.10
C ALA A 21 -21.94 -6.27 7.26
N GLU A 22 -22.02 -5.52 6.16
CA GLU A 22 -21.86 -4.07 6.12
C GLU A 22 -22.81 -3.34 7.08
N TYR A 23 -24.07 -3.80 7.19
CA TYR A 23 -25.02 -3.25 8.16
C TYR A 23 -24.47 -3.32 9.60
N PHE A 24 -23.99 -4.49 10.02
CA PHE A 24 -23.47 -4.71 11.38
C PHE A 24 -22.16 -3.96 11.62
N GLU A 25 -21.27 -3.92 10.63
CA GLU A 25 -20.00 -3.18 10.68
C GLU A 25 -20.24 -1.67 10.83
N LEU A 26 -21.21 -1.11 10.08
CA LEU A 26 -21.58 0.31 10.19
C LEU A 26 -22.24 0.64 11.54
N ARG A 27 -23.11 -0.24 12.06
CA ARG A 27 -23.67 -0.09 13.40
C ARG A 27 -22.58 -0.16 14.47
N ALA A 28 -21.64 -1.10 14.36
CA ALA A 28 -20.51 -1.25 15.26
C ALA A 28 -19.65 0.02 15.30
N ARG A 29 -19.34 0.59 14.14
CA ARG A 29 -18.66 1.90 14.04
C ARG A 29 -19.43 3.01 14.76
N GLU A 30 -20.74 3.11 14.56
CA GLU A 30 -21.56 4.14 15.20
C GLU A 30 -21.59 3.98 16.73
N TRP A 31 -21.73 2.75 17.24
CA TRP A 31 -21.72 2.49 18.68
C TRP A 31 -20.37 2.81 19.30
N CYS A 32 -19.27 2.38 18.68
CA CYS A 32 -17.93 2.74 19.12
C CYS A 32 -17.71 4.25 19.13
N GLU A 33 -18.17 4.98 18.09
CA GLU A 33 -18.09 6.44 18.03
C GLU A 33 -18.73 7.07 19.28
N PHE A 34 -19.95 6.68 19.62
CA PHE A 34 -20.68 7.31 20.72
C PHE A 34 -20.24 6.84 22.11
N LEU A 35 -19.82 5.58 22.26
CA LEU A 35 -19.19 5.10 23.49
C LEU A 35 -17.89 5.85 23.78
N ILE A 36 -17.04 6.04 22.77
CA ILE A 36 -15.80 6.81 22.89
C ILE A 36 -16.12 8.26 23.24
N LEU A 37 -17.07 8.90 22.56
CA LEU A 37 -17.43 10.29 22.84
C LEU A 37 -17.99 10.47 24.26
N TRP A 38 -18.87 9.58 24.72
CA TRP A 38 -19.37 9.59 26.09
C TRP A 38 -18.23 9.43 27.10
N TYR A 39 -17.33 8.46 26.89
CA TYR A 39 -16.22 8.23 27.81
C TYR A 39 -15.28 9.45 27.87
N VAL A 40 -14.94 10.04 26.72
CA VAL A 40 -14.11 11.24 26.65
C VAL A 40 -14.78 12.45 27.30
N ARG A 41 -16.12 12.58 27.24
CA ARG A 41 -16.85 13.63 27.98
C ARG A 41 -16.71 13.47 29.49
N LYS A 42 -16.69 12.23 29.99
CA LYS A 42 -16.59 11.91 31.42
C LYS A 42 -15.15 12.00 31.94
N ALA A 43 -14.19 11.44 31.21
CA ALA A 43 -12.81 11.26 31.66
C ALA A 43 -11.80 12.23 30.98
N GLY A 44 -12.23 13.03 30.02
CA GLY A 44 -11.39 13.98 29.25
C GLY A 44 -10.54 13.33 28.15
N ARG A 45 -10.33 12.01 28.21
CA ARG A 45 -9.51 11.23 27.26
C ARG A 45 -9.89 9.75 27.30
N ILE A 46 -9.37 8.99 26.35
CA ILE A 46 -9.49 7.52 26.31
C ILE A 46 -8.22 6.92 25.71
N THR A 47 -7.77 5.78 26.25
CA THR A 47 -6.72 4.94 25.67
C THR A 47 -7.33 3.71 25.01
N MET A 48 -6.61 3.01 24.13
CA MET A 48 -7.10 1.76 23.55
C MET A 48 -7.41 0.70 24.63
N PRO A 49 -6.56 0.49 25.65
CA PRO A 49 -6.89 -0.33 26.82
C PRO A 49 -8.17 0.10 27.55
N ALA A 50 -8.35 1.39 27.83
CA ALA A 50 -9.57 1.89 28.48
C ALA A 50 -10.82 1.64 27.61
N PHE A 51 -10.67 1.74 26.28
CA PHE A 51 -11.72 1.39 25.34
C PHE A 51 -12.03 -0.12 25.35
N TYR A 52 -11.02 -0.98 25.45
CA TYR A 52 -11.21 -2.43 25.60
C TYR A 52 -11.98 -2.78 26.87
N GLU A 53 -11.58 -2.20 28.02
CA GLU A 53 -12.30 -2.38 29.29
C GLU A 53 -13.74 -1.84 29.21
N LEU A 54 -13.95 -0.70 28.54
CA LEU A 54 -15.28 -0.16 28.31
C LEU A 54 -16.17 -1.15 27.54
N ILE A 55 -15.65 -1.76 26.47
CA ILE A 55 -16.42 -2.76 25.72
C ILE A 55 -16.71 -3.99 26.59
N ASN A 56 -15.76 -4.44 27.43
CA ASN A 56 -16.00 -5.52 28.39
C ASN A 56 -17.11 -5.17 29.41
N MET A 57 -17.18 -3.92 29.86
CA MET A 57 -18.28 -3.45 30.71
C MET A 57 -19.63 -3.45 29.97
N VAL A 58 -19.65 -3.10 28.68
CA VAL A 58 -20.88 -3.14 27.85
C VAL A 58 -21.40 -4.59 27.66
N LEU A 59 -20.54 -5.61 27.78
CA LEU A 59 -20.96 -7.01 27.79
C LEU A 59 -21.66 -7.43 29.08
N ASN A 60 -21.37 -6.77 30.20
CA ASN A 60 -22.00 -7.05 31.48
C ASN A 60 -23.34 -6.29 31.58
N ALA A 61 -24.45 -7.00 31.79
CA ALA A 61 -25.79 -6.42 31.73
C ALA A 61 -26.00 -5.22 32.70
N ASP A 62 -25.52 -5.34 33.94
CA ASP A 62 -25.68 -4.29 34.96
C ASP A 62 -24.84 -3.05 34.63
N SER A 63 -23.59 -3.27 34.24
CA SER A 63 -22.67 -2.21 33.84
C SER A 63 -23.14 -1.53 32.55
N CYS A 64 -23.64 -2.30 31.58
CA CYS A 64 -24.21 -1.81 30.34
C CYS A 64 -25.41 -0.90 30.60
N THR A 65 -26.36 -1.30 31.46
CA THR A 65 -27.51 -0.46 31.82
C THR A 65 -27.06 0.87 32.43
N THR A 66 -26.07 0.82 33.34
CA THR A 66 -25.51 2.02 33.97
C THR A 66 -24.88 2.96 32.92
N ILE A 67 -24.07 2.42 32.00
CA ILE A 67 -23.44 3.20 30.93
C ILE A 67 -24.51 3.85 30.03
N LEU A 68 -25.52 3.09 29.63
CA LEU A 68 -26.59 3.58 28.76
C LEU A 68 -27.42 4.67 29.44
N ASP A 69 -27.70 4.55 30.74
CA ASP A 69 -28.37 5.58 31.54
C ASP A 69 -27.55 6.87 31.62
N GLU A 70 -26.24 6.75 31.85
CA GLU A 70 -25.33 7.90 31.82
C GLU A 70 -25.28 8.56 30.43
N MET A 71 -25.24 7.77 29.35
CA MET A 71 -25.29 8.29 27.98
C MET A 71 -26.62 9.02 27.70
N LYS A 72 -27.75 8.48 28.16
CA LYS A 72 -29.09 9.08 28.03
C LYS A 72 -29.21 10.40 28.81
N ALA A 73 -28.42 10.61 29.86
CA ALA A 73 -28.41 11.84 30.64
C ALA A 73 -27.61 13.00 29.98
N LEU A 74 -26.79 12.72 28.95
CA LEU A 74 -26.00 13.75 28.28
C LEU A 74 -26.85 14.69 27.40
N PRO A 75 -26.43 15.96 27.23
CA PRO A 75 -27.13 16.93 26.38
C PRO A 75 -27.03 16.62 24.88
N ASP A 76 -26.05 15.82 24.45
CA ASP A 76 -25.83 15.44 23.04
C ASP A 76 -26.93 14.48 22.52
N ALA A 77 -27.79 14.96 21.61
CA ALA A 77 -28.94 14.19 21.11
C ALA A 77 -28.55 12.87 20.42
N ASP A 78 -27.43 12.87 19.70
CA ASP A 78 -26.97 11.67 18.99
C ASP A 78 -26.46 10.58 19.94
N ILE A 79 -25.78 10.96 21.04
CA ILE A 79 -25.34 10.01 22.07
C ILE A 79 -26.57 9.38 22.74
N ARG A 80 -27.58 10.19 23.09
CA ARG A 80 -28.83 9.66 23.67
C ARG A 80 -29.55 8.71 22.72
N ARG A 81 -29.63 9.07 21.44
CA ARG A 81 -30.25 8.22 20.41
C ARG A 81 -29.54 6.87 20.29
N ALA A 82 -28.21 6.88 20.25
CA ALA A 82 -27.41 5.65 20.19
C ALA A 82 -27.62 4.79 21.45
N ALA A 83 -27.69 5.40 22.63
CA ALA A 83 -27.96 4.68 23.87
C ALA A 83 -29.34 4.00 23.87
N HIS A 84 -30.40 4.71 23.44
CA HIS A 84 -31.73 4.11 23.27
C HIS A 84 -31.76 2.99 22.23
N GLU A 85 -31.02 3.14 21.11
CA GLU A 85 -30.90 2.08 20.10
C GLU A 85 -30.20 0.84 20.66
N MET A 86 -29.08 1.02 21.38
CA MET A 86 -28.34 -0.06 22.04
C MET A 86 -29.21 -0.80 23.06
N GLU A 87 -29.90 -0.06 23.93
CA GLU A 87 -30.84 -0.61 24.93
C GLU A 87 -31.97 -1.40 24.27
N SER A 88 -32.64 -0.80 23.27
CA SER A 88 -33.72 -1.44 22.53
C SER A 88 -33.26 -2.73 21.84
N LYS A 89 -32.10 -2.73 21.17
CA LYS A 89 -31.56 -3.93 20.52
C LYS A 89 -31.14 -4.99 21.51
N ARG A 90 -30.52 -4.62 22.64
CA ARG A 90 -30.16 -5.56 23.71
C ARG A 90 -31.40 -6.30 24.22
N ASP A 91 -32.48 -5.56 24.48
CA ASP A 91 -33.65 -6.09 25.17
C ASP A 91 -34.64 -6.78 24.21
N SER A 92 -34.73 -6.32 22.94
CA SER A 92 -35.75 -6.78 21.98
C SER A 92 -35.19 -7.42 20.70
N ALA A 93 -33.87 -7.36 20.45
CA ALA A 93 -33.23 -7.87 19.24
C ALA A 93 -31.85 -8.51 19.53
N GLU A 94 -31.80 -9.42 20.51
CA GLU A 94 -30.56 -10.01 21.06
C GLU A 94 -29.58 -10.55 19.99
N ARG A 95 -30.08 -11.19 18.93
CA ARG A 95 -29.24 -11.70 17.83
C ARG A 95 -28.51 -10.58 17.09
N GLU A 96 -29.21 -9.49 16.84
CA GLU A 96 -28.66 -8.33 16.16
C GLU A 96 -27.68 -7.57 17.07
N TYR A 97 -28.03 -7.38 18.34
CA TYR A 97 -27.12 -6.83 19.35
C TYR A 97 -25.81 -7.63 19.42
N SER A 98 -25.92 -8.95 19.54
CA SER A 98 -24.77 -9.86 19.61
C SER A 98 -23.90 -9.81 18.36
N ALA A 99 -24.50 -9.68 17.17
CA ALA A 99 -23.77 -9.53 15.92
C ALA A 99 -22.98 -8.21 15.87
N ILE A 100 -23.59 -7.09 16.28
CA ILE A 100 -22.92 -5.78 16.31
C ILE A 100 -21.76 -5.80 17.32
N ILE A 101 -22.00 -6.29 18.53
CA ILE A 101 -20.96 -6.45 19.56
C ILE A 101 -19.84 -7.38 19.08
N GLY A 102 -20.18 -8.45 18.35
CA GLY A 102 -19.20 -9.37 17.76
C GLY A 102 -18.22 -8.67 16.83
N GLU A 103 -18.68 -7.76 15.98
CA GLU A 103 -17.80 -6.96 15.10
C GLU A 103 -16.90 -6.01 15.90
N ILE A 104 -17.42 -5.40 16.96
CA ILE A 104 -16.62 -4.56 17.87
C ILE A 104 -15.51 -5.40 18.52
N LEU A 105 -15.87 -6.53 19.14
CA LEU A 105 -14.92 -7.41 19.84
C LEU A 105 -13.82 -7.92 18.91
N LYS A 106 -14.18 -8.35 17.70
CA LYS A 106 -13.23 -8.78 16.68
C LYS A 106 -12.17 -7.70 16.40
N SER A 107 -12.59 -6.44 16.29
CA SER A 107 -11.68 -5.31 16.00
C SER A 107 -10.71 -4.94 17.13
N ILE A 108 -11.05 -5.25 18.39
CA ILE A 108 -10.23 -4.95 19.57
C ILE A 108 -9.59 -6.18 20.21
N SER A 109 -9.87 -7.38 19.68
CA SER A 109 -9.40 -8.66 20.23
C SER A 109 -7.88 -8.77 20.38
N PHE A 110 -7.12 -8.01 19.57
CA PHE A 110 -5.67 -7.94 19.67
C PHE A 110 -5.17 -7.40 21.02
N LEU A 111 -5.99 -6.65 21.77
CA LEU A 111 -5.68 -6.15 23.11
C LEU A 111 -5.72 -7.23 24.19
N SER A 112 -6.14 -8.45 23.85
CA SER A 112 -5.96 -9.62 24.74
C SER A 112 -4.49 -10.07 24.85
N ASP A 113 -3.62 -9.63 23.93
CA ASP A 113 -2.18 -9.81 24.04
C ASP A 113 -1.60 -8.77 25.03
N PRO A 114 -0.98 -9.21 26.15
CA PRO A 114 -0.38 -8.30 27.12
C PRO A 114 0.64 -7.33 26.52
N ALA A 115 1.42 -7.76 25.52
CA ALA A 115 2.42 -6.89 24.90
C ALA A 115 1.77 -5.75 24.11
N ALA A 116 0.69 -6.04 23.38
CA ALA A 116 -0.07 -5.01 22.67
C ALA A 116 -0.82 -4.09 23.63
N TYR A 117 -1.40 -4.65 24.70
CA TYR A 117 -2.06 -3.88 25.75
C TYR A 117 -1.09 -2.89 26.42
N GLU A 118 0.06 -3.37 26.89
CA GLU A 118 1.09 -2.54 27.53
C GLU A 118 1.60 -1.44 26.58
N THR A 119 1.90 -1.79 25.33
CA THR A 119 2.36 -0.84 24.29
C THR A 119 1.38 0.32 24.08
N LEU A 120 0.08 0.07 24.21
CA LEU A 120 -0.98 1.07 24.00
C LEU A 120 -1.51 1.69 25.31
N SER A 121 -0.93 1.34 26.45
CA SER A 121 -1.30 1.87 27.77
C SER A 121 -0.61 3.19 28.11
N GLY A 122 0.54 3.45 27.48
CA GLY A 122 1.39 4.62 27.75
C GLY A 122 0.88 5.94 27.15
N GLU A 123 1.53 7.02 27.57
CA GLU A 123 1.32 8.41 27.07
C GLU A 123 2.65 9.09 26.70
N ASP A 124 3.72 8.30 26.63
CA ASP A 124 5.10 8.72 26.41
C ASP A 124 5.40 9.07 24.95
N PHE A 125 4.57 8.64 24.01
CA PHE A 125 4.75 8.91 22.59
C PHE A 125 3.44 9.26 21.86
N SER A 126 3.54 10.18 20.89
CA SER A 126 2.43 10.55 20.00
C SER A 126 2.90 10.60 18.54
N MET A 127 2.06 10.10 17.63
CA MET A 127 2.29 10.22 16.18
C MET A 127 2.30 11.67 15.67
N GLU A 128 1.90 12.63 16.50
CA GLU A 128 2.10 14.05 16.21
C GLU A 128 3.59 14.43 16.10
N ALA A 129 4.50 13.63 16.68
CA ALA A 129 5.94 13.81 16.53
C ALA A 129 6.36 13.89 15.06
N LEU A 130 5.73 13.13 14.16
CA LEU A 130 5.97 13.18 12.70
C LEU A 130 5.70 14.57 12.07
N CYS A 131 4.96 15.44 12.77
CA CYS A 131 4.64 16.79 12.33
C CYS A 131 5.45 17.87 13.07
N LYS A 132 6.09 17.52 14.19
CA LYS A 132 6.76 18.47 15.10
C LYS A 132 8.28 18.29 15.14
N GLU A 133 8.76 17.09 14.84
CA GLU A 133 10.15 16.68 14.98
C GLU A 133 10.67 16.09 13.66
N ASP A 134 11.97 16.19 13.42
CA ASP A 134 12.64 15.47 12.34
C ASP A 134 12.95 14.04 12.83
N CYS A 135 12.00 13.13 12.62
CA CYS A 135 12.08 11.77 13.14
C CYS A 135 11.56 10.72 12.16
N ASN A 136 11.98 9.47 12.40
CA ASN A 136 11.49 8.30 11.70
C ASN A 136 10.84 7.36 12.71
N VAL A 137 9.62 6.91 12.42
CA VAL A 137 8.90 5.94 13.26
C VAL A 137 8.82 4.62 12.53
N TYR A 138 9.33 3.56 13.16
CA TYR A 138 9.33 2.21 12.62
C TYR A 138 8.37 1.33 13.41
N LEU A 139 7.40 0.71 12.73
CA LEU A 139 6.54 -0.31 13.30
C LEU A 139 7.09 -1.68 12.92
N ILE A 140 7.86 -2.28 13.82
CA ILE A 140 8.49 -3.58 13.59
C ILE A 140 7.58 -4.67 14.17
N ILE A 141 6.92 -5.41 13.29
CA ILE A 141 5.96 -6.44 13.67
C ILE A 141 6.40 -7.75 13.00
N PRO A 142 6.55 -8.86 13.76
CA PRO A 142 6.82 -10.15 13.16
C PRO A 142 5.74 -10.53 12.14
N ALA A 143 6.17 -11.08 11.01
CA ALA A 143 5.29 -11.31 9.85
C ALA A 143 4.10 -12.23 10.20
N GLU A 144 4.31 -13.19 11.10
CA GLU A 144 3.29 -14.12 11.60
C GLU A 144 2.14 -13.44 12.35
N TYR A 145 2.37 -12.25 12.94
CA TYR A 145 1.37 -11.52 13.72
C TYR A 145 0.74 -10.35 12.95
N LEU A 146 1.22 -10.05 11.74
CA LEU A 146 0.82 -8.87 10.99
C LEU A 146 -0.69 -8.80 10.74
N ALA A 147 -1.32 -9.93 10.41
CA ALA A 147 -2.76 -10.01 10.18
C ALA A 147 -3.58 -9.84 11.47
N GLN A 148 -3.12 -10.44 12.58
CA GLN A 148 -3.79 -10.33 13.89
C GLN A 148 -3.71 -8.90 14.44
N LEU A 149 -2.57 -8.22 14.24
CA LEU A 149 -2.32 -6.86 14.68
C LEU A 149 -2.77 -5.80 13.66
N ALA A 150 -3.38 -6.19 12.54
CA ALA A 150 -3.83 -5.25 11.52
C ALA A 150 -4.74 -4.12 12.06
N PRO A 151 -5.69 -4.35 12.99
CA PRO A 151 -6.47 -3.26 13.59
C PRO A 151 -5.61 -2.24 14.35
N MET A 152 -4.61 -2.71 15.09
CA MET A 152 -3.65 -1.84 15.77
C MET A 152 -2.86 -1.00 14.77
N ILE A 153 -2.34 -1.62 13.72
CA ILE A 153 -1.54 -0.93 12.70
C ILE A 153 -2.38 0.12 11.98
N ARG A 154 -3.62 -0.20 11.60
CA ARG A 154 -4.54 0.76 10.98
C ARG A 154 -4.83 1.93 11.93
N ALA A 155 -5.05 1.68 13.22
CA ALA A 155 -5.26 2.74 14.20
C ALA A 155 -4.04 3.67 14.32
N ILE A 156 -2.83 3.11 14.41
CA ILE A 156 -1.58 3.85 14.52
C ILE A 156 -1.30 4.68 13.25
N VAL A 157 -1.40 4.07 12.07
CA VAL A 157 -1.17 4.75 10.79
C VAL A 157 -2.28 5.77 10.50
N GLY A 158 -3.53 5.44 10.83
CA GLY A 158 -4.68 6.34 10.74
C GLY A 158 -4.50 7.58 11.61
N ALA A 159 -4.01 7.40 12.83
CA ALA A 159 -3.64 8.52 13.71
C ALA A 159 -2.53 9.40 13.12
N ALA A 160 -1.48 8.80 12.53
CA ALA A 160 -0.42 9.55 11.86
C ALA A 160 -0.95 10.40 10.68
N ILE A 161 -1.80 9.80 9.83
CA ILE A 161 -2.46 10.50 8.71
C ILE A 161 -3.33 11.64 9.24
N LEU A 162 -4.11 11.37 10.30
CA LEU A 162 -4.99 12.36 10.90
C LEU A 162 -4.22 13.54 11.50
N TYR A 163 -3.14 13.29 12.25
CA TYR A 163 -2.28 14.35 12.77
C TYR A 163 -1.71 15.19 11.64
N LYS A 164 -1.26 14.57 10.55
CA LYS A 164 -0.77 15.30 9.40
C LYS A 164 -1.85 16.16 8.74
N PHE A 165 -3.08 15.68 8.64
CA PHE A 165 -4.21 16.46 8.12
C PHE A 165 -4.57 17.66 9.01
N ARG A 166 -4.28 17.60 10.31
CA ARG A 166 -4.44 18.72 11.24
C ARG A 166 -3.24 19.68 11.23
N HIS A 167 -2.10 19.25 10.67
CA HIS A 167 -0.87 20.04 10.52
C HIS A 167 -0.45 20.15 9.04
N PRO A 168 -1.26 20.79 8.18
CA PRO A 168 -0.96 20.89 6.75
C PRO A 168 0.35 21.64 6.46
N GLN A 169 0.77 22.55 7.35
CA GLN A 169 2.00 23.34 7.24
C GLN A 169 3.26 22.59 7.68
N ALA A 170 3.13 21.46 8.39
CA ALA A 170 4.29 20.67 8.76
C ALA A 170 5.00 20.11 7.51
N GLU A 171 6.21 19.61 7.69
CA GLU A 171 6.95 18.94 6.61
C GLU A 171 6.19 17.72 6.06
N ARG A 172 6.59 17.29 4.88
CA ARG A 172 5.94 16.14 4.21
C ARG A 172 6.25 14.86 4.96
N VAL A 173 5.21 14.06 5.21
CA VAL A 173 5.33 12.76 5.88
C VAL A 173 5.29 11.65 4.82
N LEU A 174 6.33 10.81 4.80
CA LEU A 174 6.40 9.61 3.98
C LEU A 174 5.87 8.41 4.78
N LEU A 175 4.83 7.77 4.27
CA LEU A 175 4.29 6.53 4.80
C LEU A 175 4.72 5.38 3.90
N VAL A 176 5.59 4.51 4.41
CA VAL A 176 6.00 3.27 3.72
C VAL A 176 5.29 2.09 4.37
N ILE A 177 4.55 1.32 3.58
CA ILE A 177 3.77 0.16 4.06
C ILE A 177 4.20 -1.06 3.25
N ASP A 178 5.05 -1.93 3.79
CA ASP A 178 5.66 -3.08 3.10
C ASP A 178 4.65 -4.13 2.62
N GLU A 179 3.66 -4.48 3.45
CA GLU A 179 2.65 -5.46 3.08
C GLU A 179 1.27 -4.85 3.34
N ALA A 180 0.80 -4.01 2.42
CA ALA A 180 -0.46 -3.28 2.61
C ALA A 180 -1.70 -4.17 2.50
N ALA A 181 -1.58 -5.36 1.91
CA ALA A 181 -2.69 -6.30 1.77
C ALA A 181 -3.17 -6.86 3.11
N THR A 182 -2.27 -7.06 4.08
CA THR A 182 -2.65 -7.57 5.41
C THR A 182 -3.47 -6.57 6.21
N LEU A 183 -3.43 -5.28 5.86
CA LEU A 183 -4.27 -4.26 6.47
C LEU A 183 -5.74 -4.36 6.06
N GLY A 184 -6.10 -5.15 5.05
CA GLY A 184 -7.46 -5.25 4.56
C GLY A 184 -7.96 -3.93 3.97
N ASN A 185 -9.27 -3.67 4.10
CA ASN A 185 -9.87 -2.41 3.69
C ASN A 185 -9.50 -1.28 4.68
N PHE A 186 -8.48 -0.50 4.34
CA PHE A 186 -8.00 0.61 5.17
C PHE A 186 -8.31 1.96 4.50
N GLU A 187 -9.45 2.55 4.87
CA GLU A 187 -9.95 3.77 4.24
C GLU A 187 -8.94 4.93 4.29
N SER A 188 -8.26 5.15 5.42
CA SER A 188 -7.25 6.21 5.51
C SER A 188 -6.09 6.04 4.53
N LEU A 189 -5.72 4.81 4.15
CA LEU A 189 -4.70 4.59 3.11
C LEU A 189 -5.22 4.99 1.72
N LEU A 190 -6.44 4.59 1.36
CA LEU A 190 -7.05 5.03 0.10
C LEU A 190 -7.16 6.56 0.02
N ARG A 191 -7.51 7.19 1.15
CA ARG A 191 -7.59 8.64 1.31
C ARG A 191 -6.22 9.32 1.18
N ALA A 192 -5.16 8.70 1.70
CA ALA A 192 -3.79 9.17 1.52
C ALA A 192 -3.37 9.23 0.04
N TYR A 193 -3.80 8.27 -0.78
CA TYR A 193 -3.52 8.24 -2.23
C TYR A 193 -4.34 9.26 -3.02
N THR A 194 -5.62 9.41 -2.71
CA THR A 194 -6.55 10.25 -3.48
C THR A 194 -6.39 11.74 -3.20
N TYR A 195 -6.43 12.15 -1.93
CA TYR A 195 -6.35 13.57 -1.54
C TYR A 195 -5.21 13.90 -0.58
N GLY A 196 -4.58 12.90 0.04
CA GLY A 196 -3.50 13.10 1.01
C GLY A 196 -2.28 13.83 0.45
N ARG A 197 -2.02 13.73 -0.87
CA ARG A 197 -0.94 14.47 -1.56
C ARG A 197 -1.00 15.98 -1.30
N GLY A 198 -2.19 16.57 -1.38
CA GLY A 198 -2.39 18.00 -1.14
C GLY A 198 -2.14 18.41 0.31
N MET A 199 -2.23 17.45 1.24
CA MET A 199 -2.00 17.64 2.67
C MET A 199 -0.60 17.21 3.10
N GLY A 200 0.33 16.99 2.16
CA GLY A 200 1.72 16.67 2.46
C GLY A 200 1.98 15.21 2.87
N ILE A 201 1.02 14.29 2.66
CA ILE A 201 1.26 12.85 2.79
C ILE A 201 1.84 12.31 1.48
N ARG A 202 2.91 11.52 1.57
CA ARG A 202 3.42 10.67 0.49
C ARG A 202 3.23 9.23 0.90
N ALA A 203 2.29 8.52 0.28
CA ALA A 203 2.09 7.09 0.55
C ALA A 203 2.88 6.24 -0.46
N TRP A 204 3.57 5.24 0.05
CA TRP A 204 4.28 4.22 -0.72
C TRP A 204 3.91 2.85 -0.16
N SER A 205 3.00 2.17 -0.83
CA SER A 205 2.52 0.84 -0.43
C SER A 205 3.05 -0.28 -1.31
N ILE A 206 3.50 -1.30 -0.59
CA ILE A 206 3.89 -2.67 -0.88
C ILE A 206 2.73 -3.63 -1.21
N TRP A 207 2.63 -4.19 -2.43
CA TRP A 207 1.61 -5.20 -2.77
C TRP A 207 2.25 -6.37 -3.51
N GLN A 208 1.80 -7.59 -3.23
CA GLN A 208 2.29 -8.79 -3.95
C GLN A 208 1.74 -8.85 -5.38
N ASN A 209 0.48 -8.44 -5.57
CA ASN A 209 -0.20 -8.39 -6.87
C ASN A 209 -1.41 -7.45 -6.83
N VAL A 210 -1.97 -7.14 -8.00
CA VAL A 210 -3.15 -6.26 -8.09
C VAL A 210 -4.44 -6.90 -7.56
N ALA A 211 -4.51 -8.24 -7.52
CA ALA A 211 -5.66 -8.96 -6.97
C ALA A 211 -5.81 -8.73 -5.46
N GLN A 212 -4.72 -8.52 -4.71
CA GLN A 212 -4.78 -8.11 -3.30
C GLN A 212 -5.44 -6.74 -3.13
N ILE A 213 -5.12 -5.76 -3.99
CA ILE A 213 -5.75 -4.43 -3.95
C ILE A 213 -7.25 -4.56 -4.24
N SER A 214 -7.60 -5.28 -5.31
CA SER A 214 -8.99 -5.51 -5.70
C SER A 214 -9.80 -6.24 -4.63
N ARG A 215 -9.19 -7.19 -3.90
CA ARG A 215 -9.83 -7.90 -2.79
C ARG A 215 -10.14 -6.98 -1.62
N ASN A 216 -9.21 -6.07 -1.29
CA ASN A 216 -9.33 -5.22 -0.12
C ASN A 216 -10.24 -4.00 -0.34
N TYR A 217 -10.27 -3.44 -1.56
CA TYR A 217 -10.98 -2.19 -1.83
C TYR A 217 -12.00 -2.27 -2.96
N GLY A 218 -12.08 -3.39 -3.68
CA GLY A 218 -12.85 -3.51 -4.92
C GLY A 218 -12.10 -3.02 -6.16
N ARG A 219 -12.62 -3.35 -7.33
CA ARG A 219 -11.98 -3.05 -8.64
C ARG A 219 -11.93 -1.56 -8.96
N ASP A 220 -12.96 -0.81 -8.58
CA ASP A 220 -13.03 0.63 -8.87
C ASP A 220 -11.98 1.39 -8.04
N ALA A 221 -11.83 1.04 -6.76
CA ALA A 221 -10.82 1.63 -5.90
C ALA A 221 -9.39 1.21 -6.31
N MET A 222 -9.19 -0.02 -6.81
CA MET A 222 -7.91 -0.43 -7.40
C MET A 222 -7.49 0.52 -8.54
N SER A 223 -8.43 0.86 -9.43
CA SER A 223 -8.18 1.85 -10.49
C SER A 223 -7.82 3.23 -9.92
N ALA A 224 -8.45 3.64 -8.81
CA ALA A 224 -8.12 4.88 -8.11
C ALA A 224 -6.71 4.86 -7.49
N PHE A 225 -6.27 3.75 -6.90
CA PHE A 225 -4.90 3.57 -6.39
C PHE A 225 -3.88 3.73 -7.52
N ILE A 226 -4.07 2.98 -8.63
CA ILE A 226 -3.15 3.03 -9.77
C ILE A 226 -3.16 4.42 -10.42
N GLY A 227 -4.34 5.01 -10.63
CA GLY A 227 -4.49 6.32 -11.26
C GLY A 227 -3.93 7.49 -10.44
N SER A 228 -4.04 7.43 -9.11
CA SER A 228 -3.53 8.48 -8.20
C SER A 228 -2.04 8.31 -7.88
N SER A 229 -1.47 7.13 -8.15
CA SER A 229 -0.06 6.84 -7.91
C SER A 229 0.84 7.54 -8.92
N GLN A 230 1.61 8.53 -8.44
CA GLN A 230 2.61 9.20 -9.27
C GLN A 230 3.73 8.25 -9.68
N VAL A 231 4.20 7.41 -8.76
CA VAL A 231 5.21 6.39 -9.02
C VAL A 231 4.55 5.03 -8.90
N ARG A 232 4.71 4.19 -9.92
CA ARG A 232 4.24 2.79 -9.93
C ARG A 232 5.42 1.91 -10.30
N GLN A 233 5.68 0.89 -9.50
CA GLN A 233 6.83 0.01 -9.66
C GLN A 233 6.35 -1.43 -9.72
N PHE A 234 6.75 -2.12 -10.77
CA PHE A 234 6.41 -3.52 -10.99
C PHE A 234 7.70 -4.31 -11.09
N PHE A 235 7.88 -5.29 -10.20
CA PHE A 235 9.02 -6.20 -10.18
C PHE A 235 8.59 -7.55 -9.64
N GLY A 236 9.26 -8.62 -10.06
CA GLY A 236 8.92 -9.98 -9.61
C GLY A 236 7.46 -10.37 -9.84
N VAL A 237 6.86 -9.95 -10.97
CA VAL A 237 5.46 -10.23 -11.30
C VAL A 237 5.30 -11.73 -11.56
N ARG A 238 4.44 -12.39 -10.77
CA ARG A 238 4.26 -13.85 -10.80
C ARG A 238 2.84 -14.29 -11.16
N ASP A 239 1.89 -13.37 -11.27
CA ASP A 239 0.50 -13.65 -11.59
C ASP A 239 0.09 -13.09 -12.96
N PHE A 240 -0.78 -13.83 -13.64
CA PHE A 240 -1.23 -13.52 -15.00
C PHE A 240 -2.04 -12.21 -15.09
N GLU A 241 -2.85 -11.90 -14.07
CA GLU A 241 -3.70 -10.70 -14.07
C GLU A 241 -2.85 -9.42 -14.03
N THR A 242 -1.86 -9.36 -13.13
CA THR A 242 -0.90 -8.25 -13.05
C THR A 242 -0.08 -8.15 -14.34
N ALA A 243 0.38 -9.28 -14.89
CA ALA A 243 1.15 -9.28 -16.14
C ALA A 243 0.34 -8.77 -17.34
N HIS A 244 -0.92 -9.17 -17.46
CA HIS A 244 -1.80 -8.71 -18.52
C HIS A 244 -2.09 -7.20 -18.40
N MET A 245 -2.44 -6.75 -17.19
CA MET A 245 -2.66 -5.34 -16.89
C MET A 245 -1.42 -4.49 -17.22
N LEU A 246 -0.23 -4.95 -16.85
CA LEU A 246 1.02 -4.26 -17.14
C LEU A 246 1.35 -4.25 -18.64
N SER A 247 1.10 -5.35 -19.36
CA SER A 247 1.25 -5.42 -20.82
C SER A 247 0.33 -4.42 -21.53
N SER A 248 -0.93 -4.34 -21.09
CA SER A 248 -1.88 -3.35 -21.60
C SER A 248 -1.46 -1.91 -21.29
N MET A 249 -0.92 -1.65 -20.09
CA MET A 249 -0.42 -0.32 -19.71
C MET A 249 0.81 0.12 -20.52
N LEU A 250 1.69 -0.82 -20.87
CA LEU A 250 2.86 -0.54 -21.73
C LEU A 250 2.45 -0.21 -23.17
N GLY A 251 1.34 -0.79 -23.62
CA GLY A 251 0.78 -0.57 -24.95
C GLY A 251 1.47 -1.38 -26.05
N THR A 252 1.33 -0.91 -27.28
CA THR A 252 1.85 -1.56 -28.49
C THR A 252 2.90 -0.71 -29.18
N GLN A 253 3.83 -1.36 -29.86
CA GLN A 253 4.76 -0.78 -30.81
C GLN A 253 4.45 -1.28 -32.22
N THR A 254 4.78 -0.49 -33.23
CA THR A 254 4.69 -0.91 -34.63
C THR A 254 6.05 -1.43 -35.07
N LEU A 255 6.10 -2.68 -35.52
CA LEU A 255 7.27 -3.24 -36.19
C LEU A 255 7.07 -3.10 -37.70
N GLU A 256 8.16 -2.77 -38.40
CA GLU A 256 8.21 -2.77 -39.85
C GLU A 256 9.09 -3.94 -40.29
N TYR A 257 8.60 -4.77 -41.21
CA TYR A 257 9.39 -5.84 -41.79
C TYR A 257 9.23 -5.89 -43.31
N ASP A 258 10.28 -6.38 -43.95
CA ASP A 258 10.32 -6.61 -45.38
C ASP A 258 9.71 -8.00 -45.67
N ASN A 259 8.57 -8.02 -46.39
CA ASN A 259 7.98 -9.29 -46.83
C ASN A 259 8.70 -9.72 -48.11
N GLU A 260 9.86 -10.33 -47.96
CA GLU A 260 10.77 -10.66 -49.07
C GLU A 260 10.05 -11.42 -50.19
N LEU A 261 9.19 -12.39 -49.88
CA LEU A 261 8.45 -13.16 -50.88
C LEU A 261 7.47 -12.29 -51.69
N ALA A 262 6.73 -11.40 -51.02
CA ALA A 262 5.82 -10.48 -51.70
C ALA A 262 6.57 -9.42 -52.51
N GLN A 263 7.68 -8.91 -51.97
CA GLN A 263 8.54 -7.94 -52.65
C GLN A 263 9.23 -8.56 -53.88
N HIS A 264 9.71 -9.80 -53.77
CA HIS A 264 10.27 -10.54 -54.90
C HIS A 264 9.21 -10.86 -55.97
N ALA A 265 7.99 -11.25 -55.57
CA ALA A 265 6.89 -11.47 -56.51
C ALA A 265 6.52 -10.16 -57.25
N ALA A 266 6.46 -9.03 -56.55
CA ALA A 266 6.23 -7.72 -57.15
C ALA A 266 7.39 -7.32 -58.10
N ALA A 267 8.64 -7.65 -57.76
CA ALA A 267 9.79 -7.41 -58.63
C ALA A 267 9.74 -8.24 -59.92
N LEU A 268 9.31 -9.51 -59.84
CA LEU A 268 9.08 -10.36 -61.00
C LEU A 268 7.96 -9.81 -61.88
N GLN A 269 6.82 -9.42 -61.29
CA GLN A 269 5.70 -8.82 -62.02
C GLN A 269 6.08 -7.48 -62.66
N LYS A 270 6.94 -6.68 -62.02
CA LYS A 270 7.53 -5.48 -62.62
C LYS A 270 8.36 -5.81 -63.86
N ALA A 271 9.18 -6.87 -63.81
CA ALA A 271 9.96 -7.32 -64.95
C ALA A 271 9.08 -7.82 -66.10
N GLU A 272 7.99 -8.53 -65.78
CA GLU A 272 6.99 -8.97 -66.76
C GLU A 272 6.32 -7.79 -67.46
N VAL A 273 5.93 -6.73 -66.72
CA VAL A 273 5.35 -5.50 -67.30
C VAL A 273 6.32 -4.80 -68.25
N ILE A 274 7.63 -4.79 -67.95
CA ILE A 274 8.65 -4.24 -68.86
C ILE A 274 8.74 -5.09 -70.13
N ASN A 275 8.71 -6.41 -69.99
CA ASN A 275 8.79 -7.32 -71.14
C ASN A 275 7.55 -7.20 -72.04
N ASP A 276 6.35 -7.14 -71.45
CA ASP A 276 5.09 -6.95 -72.16
C ASP A 276 5.05 -5.64 -72.96
N LEU A 277 5.58 -4.56 -72.36
CA LEU A 277 5.74 -3.28 -73.03
C LEU A 277 6.68 -3.36 -74.25
N LEU A 278 7.81 -4.05 -74.11
CA LEU A 278 8.76 -4.27 -75.21
C LEU A 278 8.16 -5.11 -76.34
N SER A 279 7.22 -6.00 -76.04
CA SER A 279 6.50 -6.80 -77.03
C SER A 279 5.29 -6.10 -77.67
N GLY A 280 5.07 -4.81 -77.39
CA GLY A 280 4.01 -4.01 -78.03
C GLY A 280 2.71 -3.88 -77.24
N GLY A 281 2.75 -4.13 -75.92
CA GLY A 281 1.61 -3.91 -75.01
C GLY A 281 1.22 -2.43 -74.86
N ASP A 282 0.06 -2.18 -74.23
CA ASP A 282 -0.46 -0.82 -74.03
C ASP A 282 0.40 -0.01 -73.05
N LEU A 283 1.02 1.05 -73.57
CA LEU A 283 1.87 2.00 -72.83
C LEU A 283 1.15 2.61 -71.63
N PHE A 284 -0.14 2.95 -71.75
CA PHE A 284 -0.85 3.61 -70.66
C PHE A 284 -1.05 2.66 -69.48
N ASP A 285 -1.47 1.40 -69.73
CA ASP A 285 -1.67 0.39 -68.69
C ASP A 285 -0.34 -0.06 -68.04
N ALA A 286 0.72 -0.21 -68.86
CA ALA A 286 2.04 -0.58 -68.38
C ALA A 286 2.62 0.45 -67.40
N VAL A 287 2.40 1.75 -67.62
CA VAL A 287 2.86 2.81 -66.72
C VAL A 287 2.19 2.71 -65.34
N PHE A 288 0.89 2.44 -65.30
CA PHE A 288 0.16 2.29 -64.02
C PHE A 288 0.62 1.04 -63.27
N LYS A 289 0.73 -0.10 -63.94
CA LYS A 289 1.20 -1.37 -63.33
C LYS A 289 2.64 -1.28 -62.86
N PHE A 290 3.52 -0.65 -63.64
CA PHE A 290 4.92 -0.45 -63.25
C PHE A 290 5.04 0.34 -61.95
N ARG A 291 4.34 1.47 -61.82
CA ARG A 291 4.35 2.27 -60.59
C ARG A 291 3.76 1.52 -59.40
N TYR A 292 2.68 0.77 -59.62
CA TYR A 292 2.06 -0.05 -58.58
C TYR A 292 3.02 -1.13 -58.07
N TYR A 293 3.67 -1.90 -58.95
CA TYR A 293 4.61 -2.94 -58.54
C TYR A 293 5.93 -2.38 -58.00
N GLU A 294 6.37 -1.22 -58.46
CA GLU A 294 7.52 -0.50 -57.88
C GLU A 294 7.25 -0.07 -56.44
N GLN A 295 6.06 0.45 -56.17
CA GLN A 295 5.64 0.77 -54.82
C GLN A 295 5.44 -0.49 -53.97
N ALA A 296 4.85 -1.56 -54.51
CA ALA A 296 4.66 -2.82 -53.80
C ALA A 296 5.98 -3.53 -53.46
N ALA A 297 6.98 -3.48 -54.35
CA ALA A 297 8.31 -4.08 -54.14
C ALA A 297 9.14 -3.35 -53.07
N SER A 298 8.83 -2.07 -52.81
CA SER A 298 9.51 -1.25 -51.80
C SER A 298 8.67 -1.05 -50.53
N ASN A 299 7.43 -1.55 -50.49
CA ASN A 299 6.55 -1.36 -49.36
C ASN A 299 6.96 -2.24 -48.18
N ARG A 300 7.04 -1.63 -47.00
CA ARG A 300 7.27 -2.33 -45.73
C ARG A 300 5.96 -2.63 -45.06
N THR A 301 5.77 -3.87 -44.64
CA THR A 301 4.57 -4.25 -43.90
C THR A 301 4.69 -3.79 -42.46
N LYS A 302 3.66 -3.12 -41.96
CA LYS A 302 3.56 -2.66 -40.58
C LYS A 302 2.72 -3.65 -39.79
N GLN A 303 3.24 -4.13 -38.66
CA GLN A 303 2.52 -5.02 -37.77
C GLN A 303 2.56 -4.50 -36.33
N PRO A 304 1.42 -4.41 -35.62
CA PRO A 304 1.41 -4.06 -34.21
C PRO A 304 1.91 -5.25 -33.37
N ARG A 305 2.81 -4.98 -32.42
CA ARG A 305 3.27 -5.92 -31.38
C ARG A 305 3.10 -5.25 -30.02
N LEU A 306 2.66 -5.99 -29.00
CA LEU A 306 2.73 -5.49 -27.62
C LEU A 306 4.16 -5.08 -27.29
N LEU A 307 4.38 -4.00 -26.54
CA LEU A 307 5.74 -3.57 -26.20
C LEU A 307 6.46 -4.64 -25.39
N MET A 308 5.73 -5.24 -24.44
CA MET A 308 6.12 -6.44 -23.71
C MET A 308 4.89 -7.35 -23.57
N THR A 309 5.01 -8.62 -23.93
CA THR A 309 3.90 -9.57 -23.79
C THR A 309 3.71 -9.95 -22.30
N PRO A 310 2.53 -10.45 -21.90
CA PRO A 310 2.34 -10.95 -20.53
C PRO A 310 3.36 -12.06 -20.16
N ASP A 311 3.73 -12.91 -21.12
CA ASP A 311 4.75 -13.95 -20.92
C ASP A 311 6.16 -13.37 -20.70
N GLU A 312 6.53 -12.33 -21.46
CA GLU A 312 7.80 -11.62 -21.24
C GLU A 312 7.84 -10.95 -19.86
N ILE A 313 6.71 -10.42 -19.38
CA ILE A 313 6.60 -9.82 -18.04
C ILE A 313 6.72 -10.87 -16.93
N LEU A 314 6.09 -12.04 -17.09
CA LEU A 314 6.17 -13.14 -16.13
C LEU A 314 7.60 -13.72 -16.04
N ASN A 315 8.33 -13.69 -17.15
CA ASN A 315 9.73 -14.12 -17.22
C ASN A 315 10.74 -12.98 -17.00
N MET A 316 10.29 -11.82 -16.53
CA MET A 316 11.17 -10.68 -16.26
C MET A 316 12.19 -11.04 -15.16
N PRO A 317 13.50 -10.77 -15.35
CA PRO A 317 14.52 -11.05 -14.35
C PRO A 317 14.26 -10.39 -12.98
N GLU A 318 14.65 -11.04 -11.88
CA GLU A 318 14.39 -10.55 -10.51
C GLU A 318 15.12 -9.24 -10.14
N ASP A 319 16.19 -8.91 -10.88
CA ASP A 319 16.96 -7.68 -10.79
C ASP A 319 16.42 -6.57 -11.71
N ARG A 320 15.27 -6.80 -12.36
CA ARG A 320 14.61 -5.82 -13.24
C ARG A 320 13.28 -5.36 -12.66
N GLN A 321 12.89 -4.17 -13.08
CA GLN A 321 11.61 -3.56 -12.75
C GLN A 321 11.12 -2.65 -13.87
N ILE A 322 9.80 -2.45 -13.92
CA ILE A 322 9.14 -1.47 -14.79
C ILE A 322 8.63 -0.33 -13.92
N LEU A 323 9.04 0.89 -14.23
CA LEU A 323 8.68 2.11 -13.51
C LEU A 323 7.80 3.01 -14.38
N TYR A 324 6.70 3.49 -13.80
CA TYR A 324 5.94 4.62 -14.33
C TYR A 324 6.11 5.81 -13.41
N ILE A 325 6.43 6.97 -13.97
CA ILE A 325 6.55 8.22 -13.22
C ILE A 325 5.67 9.28 -13.90
N SER A 326 4.46 9.45 -13.37
CA SER A 326 3.49 10.39 -13.89
C SER A 326 3.90 11.84 -13.62
N GLY A 327 3.57 12.74 -14.56
CA GLY A 327 3.82 14.18 -14.44
C GLY A 327 5.22 14.64 -14.84
N LEU A 328 6.07 13.75 -15.36
CA LEU A 328 7.42 14.08 -15.88
C LEU A 328 7.58 13.83 -17.39
N ASP A 329 6.49 13.53 -18.10
CA ASP A 329 6.50 13.16 -19.53
C ASP A 329 7.51 12.06 -19.88
N LEU A 330 7.71 11.13 -18.95
CA LEU A 330 8.62 9.99 -19.12
C LEU A 330 7.85 8.79 -19.66
N LYS A 331 8.45 8.13 -20.65
CA LYS A 331 8.03 6.78 -21.06
C LYS A 331 8.25 5.79 -19.91
N PRO A 332 7.55 4.64 -19.89
CA PRO A 332 7.82 3.58 -18.92
C PRO A 332 9.30 3.19 -18.94
N ILE A 333 9.91 3.10 -17.77
CA ILE A 333 11.35 2.85 -17.62
C ILE A 333 11.56 1.40 -17.24
N TYR A 334 12.29 0.66 -18.09
CA TYR A 334 12.80 -0.66 -17.74
C TYR A 334 14.13 -0.51 -16.99
N ALA A 335 14.10 -0.61 -15.67
CA ALA A 335 15.21 -0.26 -14.78
C ALA A 335 15.81 -1.50 -14.08
N ASN A 336 17.04 -1.34 -13.60
CA ASN A 336 17.66 -2.30 -12.69
C ASN A 336 17.20 -2.05 -11.25
N LYS A 337 17.11 -3.12 -10.47
CA LYS A 337 16.87 -3.13 -9.03
C LYS A 337 18.07 -3.74 -8.34
N TYR A 338 18.67 -3.00 -7.42
CA TYR A 338 19.83 -3.42 -6.66
C TYR A 338 19.46 -3.70 -5.22
N PRO A 339 19.86 -4.84 -4.63
CA PRO A 339 19.77 -5.07 -3.20
C PRO A 339 20.48 -3.95 -2.43
N TYR A 340 19.93 -3.48 -1.32
CA TYR A 340 20.50 -2.34 -0.59
C TYR A 340 21.94 -2.60 -0.13
N PHE A 341 22.29 -3.84 0.23
CA PHE A 341 23.63 -4.22 0.70
C PHE A 341 24.68 -4.27 -0.42
N SER A 342 24.28 -4.21 -1.70
CA SER A 342 25.21 -4.07 -2.83
C SER A 342 25.52 -2.61 -3.18
N ARG A 343 24.88 -1.66 -2.50
CA ARG A 343 25.03 -0.21 -2.74
C ARG A 343 26.06 0.40 -1.79
N PRO A 344 27.18 0.96 -2.28
CA PRO A 344 28.21 1.55 -1.41
C PRO A 344 27.69 2.65 -0.48
N GLU A 345 26.71 3.43 -0.91
CA GLU A 345 26.07 4.50 -0.13
C GLU A 345 25.21 3.98 1.04
N MET A 346 24.85 2.70 1.05
CA MET A 346 24.12 2.06 2.15
C MET A 346 25.05 1.40 3.17
N ALA A 347 26.36 1.33 2.90
CA ALA A 347 27.31 0.66 3.77
C ALA A 347 27.27 1.26 5.18
N GLY A 348 27.07 0.41 6.19
CA GLY A 348 26.96 0.82 7.60
C GLY A 348 25.55 1.13 8.07
N ASN A 349 24.57 1.28 7.16
CA ASN A 349 23.18 1.63 7.50
C ASN A 349 22.27 0.41 7.69
N TYR A 350 22.83 -0.79 7.81
CA TYR A 350 22.09 -2.02 8.02
C TYR A 350 22.88 -2.99 8.90
N LEU A 351 22.15 -3.82 9.64
CA LEU A 351 22.66 -4.90 10.47
C LEU A 351 22.43 -6.26 9.78
N PRO A 352 23.01 -7.36 10.30
CA PRO A 352 22.81 -8.70 9.76
C PRO A 352 21.32 -9.06 9.72
N ASN A 353 20.92 -9.80 8.69
CA ASN A 353 19.58 -10.33 8.62
C ASN A 353 19.39 -11.35 9.76
N PRO A 354 18.44 -11.16 10.69
CA PRO A 354 18.27 -12.04 11.85
C PRO A 354 17.89 -13.48 11.47
N TYR A 355 17.36 -13.69 10.26
CA TYR A 355 16.95 -15.01 9.75
C TYR A 355 18.08 -15.79 9.06
N HIS A 356 19.26 -15.19 8.86
CA HIS A 356 20.37 -15.83 8.15
C HIS A 356 21.71 -15.64 8.85
N LYS A 357 22.55 -16.67 8.81
CA LYS A 357 23.95 -16.56 9.25
C LYS A 357 24.79 -15.87 8.15
N PRO A 358 25.85 -15.13 8.53
CA PRO A 358 26.33 -14.85 9.89
C PRO A 358 25.56 -13.69 10.57
N THR A 359 25.44 -13.75 11.90
CA THR A 359 24.71 -12.74 12.71
C THR A 359 25.61 -11.69 13.35
N ASP A 360 26.93 -11.82 13.19
CA ASP A 360 27.96 -10.99 13.80
C ASP A 360 28.75 -10.15 12.77
N GLN A 361 28.41 -10.25 11.49
CA GLN A 361 29.05 -9.49 10.42
C GLN A 361 28.11 -9.27 9.24
N VAL A 362 28.34 -8.20 8.49
CA VAL A 362 27.57 -7.85 7.28
C VAL A 362 28.46 -7.72 6.06
N PRO A 363 27.98 -8.08 4.85
CA PRO A 363 28.69 -7.74 3.63
C PRO A 363 28.46 -6.26 3.33
N ILE A 364 29.53 -5.51 3.03
CA ILE A 364 29.42 -4.13 2.54
C ILE A 364 30.03 -3.99 1.16
N ALA A 365 29.35 -3.24 0.30
CA ALA A 365 29.86 -2.89 -1.01
C ALA A 365 30.98 -1.83 -0.92
N THR A 366 32.03 -2.03 -1.71
CA THR A 366 33.18 -1.14 -1.83
C THR A 366 33.48 -0.90 -3.31
N ARG A 367 34.33 0.08 -3.63
CA ARG A 367 34.77 0.35 -5.02
C ARG A 367 35.43 -0.85 -5.72
N LYS A 368 35.92 -1.86 -4.98
CA LYS A 368 36.62 -3.03 -5.53
C LYS A 368 35.84 -4.35 -5.35
N GLY A 369 34.57 -4.31 -4.94
CA GLY A 369 33.75 -5.50 -4.66
C GLY A 369 33.13 -5.47 -3.26
N ALA A 370 32.72 -6.62 -2.72
CA ALA A 370 32.15 -6.72 -1.37
C ALA A 370 33.19 -7.20 -0.35
N ARG A 371 33.08 -6.74 0.90
CA ARG A 371 33.85 -7.26 2.04
C ARG A 371 32.95 -7.50 3.24
N TRP A 372 33.25 -8.52 4.03
CA TRP A 372 32.59 -8.76 5.32
C TRP A 372 33.17 -7.83 6.39
N VAL A 373 32.29 -7.20 7.16
CA VAL A 373 32.67 -6.30 8.25
C VAL A 373 31.93 -6.70 9.53
N PRO A 374 32.65 -6.85 10.66
CA PRO A 374 32.03 -7.27 11.91
C PRO A 374 31.08 -6.19 12.46
N VAL A 375 30.08 -6.65 13.19
CA VAL A 375 29.16 -5.84 13.98
C VAL A 375 29.74 -5.68 15.38
N VAL A 376 29.75 -4.45 15.88
CA VAL A 376 30.16 -4.11 17.24
C VAL A 376 28.90 -3.88 18.06
N THR A 377 28.83 -4.56 19.20
CA THR A 377 27.79 -4.34 20.21
C THR A 377 28.45 -3.77 21.46
N GLU A 378 27.95 -2.64 21.94
CA GLU A 378 28.44 -1.96 23.15
C GLU A 378 27.28 -1.33 23.91
N SER A 379 27.57 -0.83 25.12
CA SER A 379 26.57 -0.12 25.92
C SER A 379 26.13 1.17 25.23
N VAL A 380 24.84 1.44 25.27
CA VAL A 380 24.26 2.64 24.66
C VAL A 380 24.78 3.89 25.36
N PRO A 381 25.21 4.93 24.60
CA PRO A 381 25.55 6.22 25.19
C PRO A 381 24.40 6.78 26.04
N ALA A 382 24.72 7.39 27.19
CA ALA A 382 23.70 7.90 28.12
C ALA A 382 22.66 8.84 27.47
N LYS A 383 23.07 9.61 26.44
CA LYS A 383 22.17 10.49 25.66
C LYS A 383 21.04 9.74 24.93
N TYR A 384 21.23 8.46 24.63
CA TYR A 384 20.28 7.62 23.90
C TYR A 384 19.61 6.57 24.78
N ALA A 385 20.09 6.36 26.01
CA ALA A 385 19.59 5.32 26.91
C ALA A 385 18.09 5.44 27.23
N ALA A 386 17.50 6.63 27.08
CA ALA A 386 16.08 6.87 27.28
C ALA A 386 15.19 6.46 26.08
N LEU A 387 15.77 6.16 24.90
CA LEU A 387 14.98 5.83 23.72
C LEU A 387 14.43 4.39 23.81
N PRO A 388 13.17 4.14 23.41
CA PRO A 388 12.53 2.83 23.55
C PRO A 388 13.30 1.66 22.93
N GLN A 389 13.96 1.87 21.78
CA GLN A 389 14.73 0.82 21.10
C GLN A 389 15.98 0.36 21.86
N TYR A 390 16.40 1.09 22.91
CA TYR A 390 17.61 0.83 23.69
C TYR A 390 17.32 0.36 25.13
N GLN A 391 16.11 -0.13 25.41
CA GLN A 391 15.74 -0.68 26.72
C GLN A 391 16.67 -1.83 27.18
N SER A 392 17.30 -2.57 26.26
CA SER A 392 18.28 -3.60 26.59
C SER A 392 19.61 -3.06 27.12
N GLY A 393 19.84 -1.73 27.04
CA GLY A 393 21.08 -1.07 27.43
C GLY A 393 22.21 -1.20 26.42
N ASN A 394 22.03 -1.92 25.31
CA ASN A 394 23.05 -2.11 24.27
C ASN A 394 22.57 -1.62 22.89
N TRP A 395 23.52 -1.16 22.07
CA TRP A 395 23.31 -0.89 20.65
C TRP A 395 24.32 -1.65 19.80
N SER A 396 23.96 -1.87 18.54
CA SER A 396 24.80 -2.59 17.57
C SER A 396 25.00 -1.75 16.32
N TYR A 397 26.21 -1.75 15.78
CA TYR A 397 26.55 -1.03 14.55
C TYR A 397 27.68 -1.73 13.78
N VAL A 398 27.80 -1.44 12.49
CA VAL A 398 28.86 -2.00 11.64
C VAL A 398 30.20 -1.34 11.98
N LYS A 399 31.26 -2.13 12.21
CA LYS A 399 32.58 -1.59 12.58
C LYS A 399 33.07 -0.55 11.56
N GLY A 400 33.38 0.65 12.03
CA GLY A 400 33.78 1.80 11.20
C GLY A 400 32.63 2.74 10.82
N TYR A 401 31.38 2.40 11.17
CA TYR A 401 30.17 3.19 10.94
C TYR A 401 29.42 3.39 12.26
N ARG A 402 30.12 3.88 13.28
CA ARG A 402 29.50 4.16 14.58
C ARG A 402 28.48 5.31 14.42
N PRO A 403 27.23 5.16 14.90
CA PRO A 403 26.25 6.22 14.85
C PRO A 403 26.75 7.45 15.64
N ALA A 404 26.48 8.65 15.12
CA ALA A 404 26.91 9.91 15.72
C ALA A 404 26.19 10.22 17.05
#